data_AF-A0A0G9MNJ3-F1
#
_entry.id   AF-A0A0G9MNJ3-F1
#
_cell.length_a   1.000
_cell.length_b   1.000
_cell.length_c   1.000
_cell.angle_alpha   90.00
_cell.angle_beta   90.00
_cell.angle_gamma   90.00
#
_symmetry.space_group_name_H-M   'P 1'
#
loop_
_entity.id
_entity.type
_entity.pdbx_description
1 polymer ?
#
loop_
_entity_poly.entity_id
_entity_poly.type
_entity_poly.pdbx_seq_one_letter_code
_entity_poly.pdbx_strand_id
1 'polypeptide(L)' 'MNQFLFDHQIAAMKVDRSLSPEERVEALAQLKNRAARITRWRKANGLSELAWLNDRETVNSGKGGQDA' A
#
# COMPACT_ATOMS: atom_id res chain seq x y z
N MET A 1 -1.30 -12.74 12.05
CA MET A 1 -1.21 -11.47 11.30
C MET A 1 -0.35 -10.51 12.13
N ASN A 2 0.66 -9.83 11.56
CA ASN A 2 1.48 -8.88 12.31
C ASN A 2 0.62 -7.66 12.71
N GLN A 3 0.47 -7.37 14.01
CA GLN A 3 -0.40 -6.30 14.56
C GLN A 3 -0.22 -4.97 13.82
N PHE A 4 1.02 -4.66 13.47
CA PHE A 4 1.39 -3.46 12.75
C PHE A 4 0.77 -3.35 11.34
N LEU A 5 0.65 -4.46 10.59
CA LEU A 5 0.03 -4.48 9.26
C LEU A 5 -1.49 -4.27 9.36
N PHE A 6 -2.11 -4.85 10.39
CA PHE A 6 -3.52 -4.63 10.68
C PHE A 6 -3.81 -3.16 10.99
N ASP A 7 -2.99 -2.53 11.83
CA ASP A 7 -3.19 -1.13 12.18
C ASP A 7 -3.01 -0.18 10.97
N HIS A 8 -2.22 -0.56 9.97
CA HIS A 8 -2.10 0.19 8.71
C HIS A 8 -3.40 0.11 7.88
N GLN A 9 -4.00 -1.08 7.79
CA GLN A 9 -5.28 -1.27 7.09
C GLN A 9 -6.40 -0.47 7.77
N ILE A 10 -6.47 -0.48 9.11
CA ILE A 10 -7.42 0.35 9.86
C ILE A 10 -7.21 1.84 9.57
N ALA A 11 -5.97 2.31 9.52
CA ALA A 11 -5.67 3.70 9.19
C ALA A 11 -6.10 4.07 7.77
N ALA A 12 -5.87 3.19 6.78
CA ALA A 12 -6.31 3.40 5.40
C ALA A 12 -7.84 3.52 5.30
N MET A 13 -8.59 2.65 6.00
CA MET A 13 -10.05 2.73 6.05
C MET A 13 -10.56 4.02 6.72
N LYS A 14 -9.82 4.55 7.70
CA LYS A 14 -10.18 5.83 8.35
C LYS A 14 -9.97 7.03 7.43
N VAL A 15 -8.94 7.01 6.57
CA VAL A 15 -8.76 8.04 5.52
C VAL A 15 -9.98 8.05 4.59
N ASP A 16 -10.39 6.88 4.11
CA ASP A 16 -11.51 6.76 3.16
C ASP A 16 -12.86 7.26 3.75
N ARG A 17 -13.05 7.07 5.07
CA ARG A 17 -14.26 7.48 5.80
C ARG A 17 -14.21 8.88 6.41
N SER A 18 -13.11 9.61 6.26
CA SER A 18 -12.99 10.97 6.83
C SER A 18 -13.86 11.97 6.07
N LEU A 19 -14.64 12.75 6.83
CA LEU A 19 -15.75 13.56 6.31
C LEU A 19 -15.33 15.02 6.06
N SER A 20 -14.19 15.47 6.59
CA SER A 20 -13.63 16.79 6.34
C SER A 20 -12.24 16.77 5.68
N PRO A 21 -11.84 17.82 4.94
CA PRO A 21 -10.49 17.97 4.40
C PRO A 21 -9.38 17.93 5.46
N GLU A 22 -9.61 18.50 6.64
CA GLU A 22 -8.65 18.51 7.75
C GLU A 22 -8.42 17.10 8.31
N GLU A 23 -9.51 16.34 8.50
CA GLU A 23 -9.44 14.95 8.93
C GLU A 23 -8.70 14.06 7.91
N ARG A 24 -8.88 14.33 6.61
CA ARG A 24 -8.15 13.63 5.54
C ARG A 24 -6.65 13.88 5.61
N VAL A 25 -6.22 15.13 5.85
CA VAL A 25 -4.79 15.48 5.95
C VAL A 25 -4.14 14.76 7.12
N GLU A 26 -4.79 14.78 8.29
CA GLU A 26 -4.29 14.08 9.49
C GLU A 26 -4.23 12.56 9.26
N ALA A 27 -5.27 11.98 8.68
CA ALA A 27 -5.31 10.56 8.38
C ALA A 27 -4.24 10.15 7.34
N LEU A 28 -3.97 10.98 6.32
CA LEU A 28 -2.89 10.79 5.35
C LEU A 28 -1.50 10.86 6.00
N ALA A 29 -1.29 11.81 6.93
CA ALA A 29 -0.02 11.91 7.66
C ALA A 29 0.26 10.65 8.49
N GLN A 30 -0.77 10.13 9.18
CA GLN A 30 -0.68 8.87 9.91
C GLN A 30 -0.44 7.67 8.98
N LEU A 31 -1.08 7.64 7.82
CA LEU A 31 -0.90 6.58 6.82
C LEU A 31 0.53 6.57 6.27
N LYS A 32 1.09 7.74 5.93
CA LYS A 32 2.47 7.90 5.43
C LYS A 32 3.51 7.39 6.44
N ASN A 33 3.36 7.75 7.71
CA ASN A 33 4.26 7.29 8.78
C ASN A 33 4.22 5.77 8.96
N ARG A 34 3.03 5.18 8.83
CA ARG A 34 2.84 3.72 8.87
C ARG A 34 3.42 3.05 7.64
N ALA A 35 3.19 3.58 6.44
CA ALA A 35 3.75 3.06 5.20
C ALA A 35 5.29 3.00 5.24
N ALA A 36 5.93 4.06 5.74
CA ALA A 36 7.38 4.11 5.91
C ALA A 36 7.91 3.00 6.86
N ARG A 37 7.16 2.70 7.93
CA ARG A 37 7.49 1.57 8.83
C ARG A 37 7.35 0.23 8.11
N ILE A 38 6.36 0.05 7.22
CA ILE A 38 6.21 -1.21 6.48
C ILE A 38 7.36 -1.37 5.49
N THR A 39 7.71 -0.34 4.74
CA THR A 39 8.85 -0.38 3.82
C THR A 39 10.15 -0.75 4.54
N ARG A 40 10.40 -0.16 5.73
CA ARG A 40 11.56 -0.52 6.55
C ARG A 40 11.53 -1.96 7.03
N TRP A 41 10.38 -2.44 7.51
CA TRP A 41 10.23 -3.83 7.93
C TRP A 41 10.45 -4.80 6.76
N ARG A 42 9.89 -4.52 5.58
CA ARG A 42 10.10 -5.32 4.37
C ARG A 42 11.57 -5.40 3.99
N LYS A 43 12.27 -4.25 3.98
CA LYS A 43 13.72 -4.21 3.73
C LYS A 43 14.51 -5.04 4.72
N ALA A 44 14.19 -4.94 6.02
CA ALA A 44 14.87 -5.70 7.06
C ALA A 44 14.66 -7.23 6.96
N ASN A 45 13.58 -7.66 6.30
CA ASN A 45 13.25 -9.08 6.12
C ASN A 45 13.58 -9.61 4.71
N GLY A 46 14.30 -8.84 3.88
CA GLY A 46 14.63 -9.23 2.50
C GLY A 46 13.41 -9.29 1.57
N LEU A 47 12.30 -8.67 1.95
CA LEU A 47 11.05 -8.66 1.19
C LEU A 47 10.92 -7.41 0.30
N SER A 48 12.02 -6.72 -0.02
CA SER A 48 11.97 -5.50 -0.85
C SER A 48 11.58 -5.79 -2.29
N GLU A 49 12.02 -6.92 -2.84
CA GLU A 49 11.81 -7.30 -4.26
C GLU A 49 10.49 -8.06 -4.49
N LEU A 50 9.80 -8.45 -3.42
CA LEU A 50 8.48 -9.08 -3.55
C LEU A 50 7.44 -8.01 -3.85
N ALA A 51 6.66 -8.20 -4.90
CA ALA A 51 5.46 -7.39 -5.14
C ALA A 51 4.54 -7.44 -3.91
N TRP A 52 3.73 -6.40 -3.68
CA TRP A 52 2.67 -6.52 -2.69
C TRP A 52 1.67 -7.60 -3.11
N LEU A 53 1.00 -8.28 -2.16
CA LEU A 53 0.04 -9.36 -2.46
C LEU A 53 -1.08 -8.96 -3.44
N ASN A 54 -1.31 -7.65 -3.62
CA ASN A 54 -2.25 -7.10 -4.60
C ASN A 54 -1.59 -6.25 -5.70
N ASP A 55 -0.25 -6.20 -5.77
CA ASP A 55 0.47 -5.83 -6.99
C ASP A 55 0.36 -7.02 -7.96
N ARG A 56 -0.86 -7.37 -8.36
CA ARG A 56 -1.03 -7.89 -9.71
C ARG A 56 -0.63 -6.72 -10.59
N GLU A 57 0.62 -6.76 -11.01
CA GLU A 57 1.16 -5.91 -12.02
C GLU A 57 0.05 -5.64 -13.05
N THR A 58 -0.30 -4.38 -13.23
CA THR A 58 -0.64 -3.90 -14.57
C THR A 58 0.62 -4.11 -15.41
N VAL A 59 0.96 -5.37 -15.70
CA VAL A 59 1.88 -5.71 -16.77
C VAL A 59 1.18 -5.16 -17.99
N ASN A 60 1.85 -4.21 -18.63
CA ASN A 60 1.48 -3.67 -19.92
C ASN A 60 0.83 -4.76 -20.78
N SER A 61 -0.45 -4.60 -21.12
CA SER A 61 -1.08 -5.24 -22.29
C SER A 61 -0.50 -4.61 -23.57
N GLY A 62 0.82 -4.66 -23.68
CA GLY A 62 1.63 -4.03 -24.71
C GLY A 62 2.63 -5.05 -25.23
N LYS A 63 2.11 -6.08 -25.92
CA LYS A 63 2.66 -6.84 -27.06
C LYS A 63 2.22 -8.30 -27.01
N GLY A 64 1.48 -8.72 -28.04
CA GLY A 64 1.11 -10.11 -28.28
C GLY A 64 -0.09 -10.23 -29.23
N GLY A 65 0.02 -9.65 -30.41
CA GLY A 65 -1.02 -9.68 -31.45
C GLY A 65 -0.41 -9.51 -32.84
N GLN A 66 0.68 -10.23 -33.09
CA GLN A 66 1.03 -10.72 -34.42
C GLN A 66 0.72 -12.22 -34.38
N ASP A 67 0.15 -12.71 -35.48
CA ASP A 67 -0.15 -14.10 -35.82
C ASP A 67 -1.58 -14.56 -35.49
N ALA A 68 -2.51 -14.23 -36.40
CA ALA A 68 -3.42 -15.16 -37.08
C ALA A 68 -4.08 -14.47 -38.28
#